data_AF-A0A6J7RX45-F1
#
_entry.id   AF-A0A6J7RX45-F1
#
_cell.length_a   1.000
_cell.length_b   1.000
_cell.length_c   1.000
_cell.angle_alpha   90.00
_cell.angle_beta   90.00
_cell.angle_gamma   90.00
#
_symmetry.space_group_name_H-M   'P 1'
#
loop_
_entity.id
_entity.type
_entity.pdbx_description
1 polymer ?
#
loop_
_entity_poly.entity_id
_entity_poly.type
_entity_poly.pdbx_seq_one_letter_code
_entity_poly.pdbx_strand_id
1 'polypeptide(L)'
;MFGLVFGFAGLVALVGIESITGNSSIKSIFMVLLAAMLYAYAVNMITQKLPGVSGIALNGASMAISAIFFAPFAYVQWPSGAIPINAVWSIVGLGVLCTALAFVIFFTVMADIGPARASLVTYINTAFAVLLGVIILSEPITLGIMVGLPMVLVGSYFASRKPTAKV
;
A
#
# COMPACT_ATOMS: atom_id res chain seq x y z
N MET A 1 -4.89 -17.59 -9.85
CA MET A 1 -5.81 -17.00 -10.84
C MET A 1 -7.15 -16.66 -10.21
N PHE A 2 -7.94 -17.64 -9.75
CA PHE A 2 -9.25 -17.38 -9.12
C PHE A 2 -9.22 -16.37 -7.95
N GLY A 3 -8.32 -16.52 -6.98
CA GLY A 3 -8.22 -15.55 -5.87
C GLY A 3 -7.85 -14.13 -6.30
N LEU A 4 -7.04 -14.00 -7.36
CA LEU A 4 -6.61 -12.69 -7.89
C LEU A 4 -7.76 -11.97 -8.62
N VAL A 5 -8.54 -12.72 -9.42
CA VAL A 5 -9.75 -12.19 -10.07
C VAL A 5 -10.80 -11.79 -9.02
N PHE A 6 -10.99 -12.63 -8.00
CA PHE A 6 -11.96 -12.38 -6.94
C PHE A 6 -11.56 -11.18 -6.06
N GLY A 7 -10.28 -11.07 -5.70
CA GLY A 7 -9.75 -9.93 -4.94
C GLY A 7 -9.79 -8.63 -5.74
N PHE A 8 -9.48 -8.68 -7.04
CA PHE A 8 -9.59 -7.52 -7.93
C PHE A 8 -11.05 -7.07 -8.10
N ALA A 9 -11.99 -8.01 -8.27
CA ALA A 9 -13.42 -7.70 -8.30
C ALA A 9 -13.90 -7.04 -6.99
N GLY A 10 -13.44 -7.55 -5.85
CA GLY A 10 -13.71 -6.93 -4.54
C GLY A 10 -13.15 -5.50 -4.43
N LEU A 11 -11.95 -5.25 -4.96
CA LEU A 11 -11.34 -3.93 -4.96
C LEU A 11 -12.09 -2.94 -5.88
N VAL A 12 -12.54 -3.41 -7.05
CA VAL A 12 -13.41 -2.63 -7.95
C VAL A 12 -14.75 -2.33 -7.29
N ALA A 13 -15.34 -3.25 -6.54
CA ALA A 13 -16.57 -2.99 -5.79
C ALA A 13 -16.34 -1.99 -4.64
N LEU A 14 -15.21 -2.08 -3.93
CA LEU A 14 -14.89 -1.22 -2.80
C LEU A 14 -14.59 0.22 -3.24
N VAL A 15 -13.70 0.40 -4.22
CA VAL A 15 -13.21 1.73 -4.65
C VAL A 15 -14.00 2.28 -5.84
N GLY A 16 -14.50 1.39 -6.71
CA GLY A 16 -15.15 1.79 -7.96
C GLY A 16 -16.51 2.45 -7.78
N ILE A 17 -17.26 2.09 -6.73
CA ILE A 17 -18.57 2.69 -6.45
C ILE A 17 -18.41 4.19 -6.15
N GLU A 18 -17.44 4.56 -5.32
CA GLU A 18 -17.19 5.96 -4.95
C GLU A 18 -16.48 6.73 -6.09
N SER A 19 -15.60 6.07 -6.84
CA SER A 19 -14.88 6.64 -7.97
C SER A 19 -15.78 6.91 -9.20
N ILE A 20 -16.83 6.11 -9.42
CA ILE A 20 -17.83 6.31 -10.49
C ILE A 20 -18.78 7.46 -10.16
N THR A 21 -19.09 7.69 -8.88
CA THR A 21 -19.91 8.84 -8.44
C THR A 21 -19.13 10.16 -8.39
N GLY A 22 -17.80 10.10 -8.28
CA GLY A 22 -16.92 11.25 -8.40
C GLY A 22 -16.65 11.63 -9.87
N ASN A 23 -16.38 12.91 -10.14
CA ASN A 23 -16.01 13.39 -11.48
C ASN A 23 -14.60 12.90 -11.87
N SER A 24 -14.48 11.61 -12.14
CA SER A 24 -13.22 10.91 -12.39
C SER A 24 -12.73 11.19 -13.80
N SER A 25 -11.76 12.10 -13.90
CA SER A 25 -11.09 12.43 -15.15
C SER A 25 -10.28 11.24 -15.66
N ILE A 26 -10.33 10.97 -16.97
CA ILE A 26 -9.59 9.88 -17.64
C ILE A 26 -8.06 9.91 -17.33
N LYS A 27 -7.51 11.11 -17.08
CA LYS A 27 -6.12 11.32 -16.67
C LYS A 27 -5.79 10.65 -15.32
N SER A 28 -6.69 10.73 -14.33
CA SER A 28 -6.45 10.14 -13.00
C SER A 28 -6.40 8.61 -13.08
N ILE A 29 -7.28 8.01 -13.88
CA ILE A 29 -7.30 6.56 -14.11
C ILE A 29 -5.98 6.11 -14.75
N PHE A 30 -5.51 6.84 -15.77
CA PHE A 30 -4.24 6.53 -16.42
C PHE A 30 -3.04 6.64 -15.46
N MET A 31 -3.00 7.68 -14.62
CA MET A 31 -1.93 7.85 -13.62
C MET A 31 -1.89 6.71 -12.61
N VAL A 32 -3.05 6.23 -12.13
CA VAL A 32 -3.13 5.10 -11.19
C VAL A 32 -2.67 3.80 -11.85
N LEU A 33 -3.07 3.54 -13.10
CA LEU A 33 -2.62 2.35 -13.83
C LEU A 33 -1.11 2.37 -14.07
N LEU A 34 -0.56 3.53 -14.44
CA LEU A 34 0.88 3.70 -14.61
C LEU A 34 1.62 3.45 -13.28
N ALA A 35 1.13 3.99 -12.17
CA ALA A 35 1.69 3.76 -10.85
C ALA A 35 1.67 2.27 -10.46
N ALA A 36 0.57 1.57 -10.72
CA ALA A 36 0.45 0.14 -10.45
C ALA A 36 1.45 -0.69 -11.28
N MET A 37 1.63 -0.36 -12.57
CA MET A 37 2.61 -1.02 -13.43
C MET A 37 4.04 -0.78 -12.97
N LEU A 38 4.39 0.46 -12.60
CA LEU A 38 5.71 0.80 -12.08
C LEU A 38 6.01 0.08 -10.77
N TYR A 39 5.02 -0.01 -9.86
CA TYR A 39 5.17 -0.74 -8.60
C TYR A 39 5.40 -2.23 -8.84
N ALA A 40 4.61 -2.85 -9.72
CA ALA A 40 4.78 -4.26 -10.08
C ALA A 40 6.15 -4.53 -10.72
N TYR A 41 6.60 -3.65 -11.62
CA TYR A 41 7.93 -3.73 -12.23
C TYR A 41 9.05 -3.60 -11.18
N ALA A 42 8.95 -2.65 -10.26
CA ALA A 42 9.91 -2.45 -9.19
C ALA A 42 10.03 -3.70 -8.29
N VAL A 43 8.90 -4.25 -7.83
CA VAL A 43 8.88 -5.46 -7.00
C VAL A 43 9.48 -6.66 -7.74
N ASN A 44 9.16 -6.82 -9.02
CA ASN A 44 9.69 -7.90 -9.85
C ASN A 44 11.22 -7.75 -10.05
N MET A 45 11.69 -6.54 -10.34
CA MET A 45 13.12 -6.26 -10.49
C MET A 45 13.90 -6.57 -9.20
N ILE A 46 13.38 -6.14 -8.05
CA ILE A 46 14.00 -6.36 -6.75
C ILE A 46 14.09 -7.86 -6.42
N THR A 47 12.99 -8.58 -6.63
CA THR A 47 12.91 -10.02 -6.31
C THR A 47 13.74 -10.90 -7.23
N GLN A 48 13.93 -10.52 -8.50
CA GLN A 48 14.73 -11.29 -9.46
C GLN A 48 16.22 -10.91 -9.50
N LYS A 49 16.57 -9.63 -9.35
CA LYS A 49 17.94 -9.13 -9.60
C LYS A 49 18.77 -8.85 -8.35
N LEU A 50 18.17 -8.83 -7.16
CA LEU A 50 18.86 -8.51 -5.90
C LEU A 50 18.56 -9.51 -4.76
N PRO A 51 18.66 -10.84 -4.97
CA PRO A 51 18.24 -11.83 -3.96
C PRO A 51 19.10 -11.90 -2.68
N GLY A 52 20.18 -11.10 -2.57
CA GLY A 52 21.10 -11.13 -1.43
C GLY A 52 21.27 -9.80 -0.68
N VAL A 53 20.53 -8.75 -1.04
CA VAL A 53 20.66 -7.43 -0.40
C VAL A 53 19.68 -7.33 0.77
N SER A 54 20.15 -6.81 1.91
CA SER A 54 19.31 -6.50 3.06
C SER A 54 18.12 -5.62 2.62
N GLY A 55 16.90 -6.11 2.85
CA GLY A 55 15.67 -5.40 2.49
C GLY A 55 15.57 -4.01 3.13
N ILE A 56 16.16 -3.84 4.32
CA ILE A 56 16.25 -2.56 5.02
C ILE A 56 17.13 -1.57 4.25
N ALA A 57 18.30 -2.02 3.78
CA ALA A 57 19.24 -1.16 3.04
C ALA A 57 18.65 -0.73 1.68
N LEU A 58 17.99 -1.66 0.99
CA LEU A 58 17.33 -1.39 -0.29
C LEU A 58 16.16 -0.41 -0.13
N ASN A 59 15.31 -0.62 0.87
CA ASN A 59 14.17 0.25 1.13
C ASN A 59 14.64 1.64 1.57
N GLY A 60 15.64 1.72 2.45
CA GLY A 60 16.27 2.98 2.86
C GLY A 60 16.86 3.77 1.69
N ALA A 61 17.60 3.11 0.79
CA ALA A 61 18.13 3.74 -0.42
C ALA A 61 17.00 4.22 -1.35
N SER A 62 15.94 3.43 -1.51
CA SER A 62 14.78 3.81 -2.33
C SER A 62 14.07 5.04 -1.76
N MET A 63 13.88 5.11 -0.44
CA MET A 63 13.28 6.26 0.24
C MET A 63 14.16 7.52 0.11
N ALA A 64 15.49 7.37 0.21
CA ALA A 64 16.43 8.48 0.02
C ALA A 64 16.39 9.03 -1.41
N ILE A 65 16.40 8.15 -2.41
CA ILE A 65 16.28 8.54 -3.82
C ILE A 65 14.93 9.21 -4.08
N SER A 66 13.83 8.67 -3.54
CA SER A 66 12.51 9.28 -3.64
C SER A 66 12.47 10.66 -2.99
N ALA A 67 13.08 10.84 -1.82
CA ALA A 67 13.17 12.14 -1.16
C ALA A 67 13.91 13.18 -2.02
N ILE A 68 15.04 12.80 -2.63
CA ILE A 68 15.79 13.67 -3.54
C ILE A 68 14.98 13.98 -4.80
N PHE A 69 14.30 12.98 -5.37
CA PHE A 69 13.50 13.16 -6.58
C PHE A 69 12.30 14.09 -6.35
N PHE A 70 11.63 13.99 -5.20
CA PHE A 70 10.50 14.85 -4.86
C PHE A 70 10.89 16.22 -4.27
N ALA A 71 12.12 16.40 -3.78
CA ALA A 71 12.62 17.67 -3.26
C ALA A 71 12.40 18.88 -4.20
N PRO A 72 12.71 18.83 -5.51
CA PRO A 72 12.46 19.96 -6.40
C PRO A 72 10.96 20.27 -6.58
N PHE A 73 10.09 19.26 -6.60
CA PHE A 73 8.64 19.47 -6.67
C PHE A 73 8.10 20.10 -5.38
N ALA A 74 8.60 19.64 -4.22
CA ALA A 74 8.25 20.21 -2.92
C ALA A 74 8.65 21.68 -2.81
N TYR A 75 9.78 22.07 -3.42
CA TYR A 75 10.21 23.47 -3.47
C TYR A 75 9.30 24.33 -4.36
N VAL A 76 8.90 23.81 -5.54
CA VAL A 76 8.00 24.55 -6.46
C VAL A 76 6.60 24.71 -5.89
N GLN A 77 6.11 23.73 -5.14
CA GLN A 77 4.80 23.76 -4.45
C GLN A 77 4.89 24.21 -2.99
N TRP A 78 5.96 24.92 -2.63
CA TRP A 78 6.13 25.38 -1.26
C TRP A 78 4.97 26.31 -0.84
N PRO A 79 4.33 26.08 0.32
CA PRO A 79 3.24 26.93 0.77
C PRO A 79 3.72 28.36 0.99
N SER A 80 2.94 29.34 0.51
CA SER A 80 3.20 30.76 0.71
C SER A 80 2.91 31.25 2.14
N GLY A 81 2.30 30.41 2.99
CA GLY A 81 1.98 30.69 4.39
C GLY A 81 2.86 29.93 5.39
N ALA A 82 2.73 30.28 6.68
CA ALA A 82 3.45 29.60 7.75
C ALA A 82 2.99 28.14 7.88
N ILE A 83 3.95 27.21 7.91
CA ILE A 83 3.69 25.79 8.12
C ILE A 83 3.34 25.58 9.60
N PRO A 84 2.15 25.04 9.94
CA PRO A 84 1.79 24.81 11.33
C PRO A 84 2.70 23.72 11.92
N ILE A 85 3.19 23.96 13.15
CA ILE A 85 4.10 23.03 13.83
C ILE A 85 3.49 21.63 14.00
N ASN A 86 2.16 21.56 14.13
CA ASN A 86 1.41 20.32 14.23
C ASN A 86 1.59 19.45 12.97
N ALA A 87 1.61 20.05 11.78
CA ALA A 87 1.82 19.31 10.54
C ALA A 87 3.23 18.72 10.47
N VAL A 88 4.23 19.44 10.96
CA VAL A 88 5.61 18.95 11.05
C VAL A 88 5.69 17.73 11.96
N TRP A 89 5.10 17.81 13.16
CA TRP A 89 5.07 16.68 14.09
C TRP A 89 4.30 15.47 13.55
N SER A 90 3.18 15.69 12.85
CA SER A 90 2.44 14.61 12.20
C SER A 90 3.26 13.90 11.13
N ILE A 91 3.98 14.64 10.29
CA ILE A 91 4.86 14.07 9.25
C ILE A 91 6.01 13.30 9.89
N VAL A 92 6.63 13.84 10.95
CA VAL A 92 7.70 13.17 11.69
C VAL A 92 7.18 11.87 12.32
N GLY A 93 6.01 11.89 12.97
CA GLY A 93 5.37 10.70 13.51
C GLY A 93 5.10 9.64 12.43
N LEU A 94 4.56 10.06 11.29
CA LEU A 94 4.23 9.15 10.18
C LEU A 94 5.49 8.56 9.53
N GLY A 95 6.56 9.34 9.41
CA GLY A 95 7.84 8.89 8.87
C GLY A 95 8.59 7.95 9.82
N VAL A 96 8.72 8.33 11.10
CA VAL A 96 9.52 7.57 12.06
C VAL A 96 8.76 6.36 12.59
N LEU A 97 7.55 6.56 13.12
CA LEU A 97 6.78 5.50 13.78
C LEU A 97 6.08 4.60 12.75
N CYS A 98 5.32 5.20 11.83
CA CYS A 98 4.51 4.40 10.89
C CYS A 98 5.33 3.81 9.75
N THR A 99 6.48 4.40 9.38
CA THR A 99 7.27 3.95 8.22
C THR A 99 8.57 3.28 8.65
N ALA A 100 9.50 4.00 9.26
CA ALA A 100 10.83 3.46 9.58
C ALA A 100 10.76 2.29 10.56
N LEU A 101 10.07 2.46 11.69
CA LEU A 101 9.92 1.40 12.69
C LEU A 101 9.11 0.21 12.17
N ALA A 102 8.02 0.48 11.44
CA ALA A 102 7.21 -0.57 10.82
C ALA A 102 8.01 -1.40 9.80
N PHE A 103 8.83 -0.76 8.95
CA PHE A 103 9.65 -1.49 7.98
C PHE A 103 10.75 -2.31 8.65
N VAL A 104 11.40 -1.79 9.70
CA VAL A 104 12.39 -2.57 10.46
C VAL A 104 11.73 -3.84 11.02
N ILE A 105 10.59 -3.70 11.71
CA ILE A 105 9.85 -4.86 12.24
C ILE A 105 9.43 -5.81 11.12
N PHE A 106 8.90 -5.28 10.01
CA PHE A 106 8.45 -6.08 8.87
C PHE A 106 9.59 -6.90 8.26
N PHE A 107 10.77 -6.31 8.07
CA PHE A 107 11.92 -7.02 7.54
C PHE A 107 12.52 -8.01 8.54
N THR A 108 12.54 -7.70 9.84
CA THR A 108 12.95 -8.64 10.89
C THR A 108 12.03 -9.86 10.91
N VAL A 109 10.72 -9.64 10.98
CA VAL A 109 9.72 -10.71 10.93
C VAL A 109 9.84 -11.49 9.63
N MET A 110 10.02 -10.83 8.49
CA MET A 110 10.21 -11.50 7.20
C MET A 110 11.43 -12.44 7.20
N ALA A 111 12.53 -12.05 7.84
CA ALA A 111 13.71 -12.90 7.98
C ALA A 111 13.41 -14.12 8.85
N ASP A 112 12.61 -13.98 9.91
CA ASP A 112 12.28 -15.06 10.86
C ASP A 112 11.24 -16.05 10.34
N ILE A 113 10.11 -15.57 9.79
CA ILE A 113 8.96 -16.40 9.40
C ILE A 113 8.83 -16.62 7.88
N GLY A 114 9.72 -16.00 7.10
CA GLY A 114 9.77 -16.07 5.65
C GLY A 114 8.75 -15.17 4.94
N PRO A 115 9.00 -14.83 3.65
CA PRO A 115 8.23 -13.84 2.89
C PRO A 115 6.75 -14.24 2.68
N ALA A 116 6.44 -15.54 2.66
CA ALA A 116 5.07 -16.02 2.47
C ALA A 116 4.16 -15.77 3.69
N ARG A 117 4.70 -15.75 4.91
CA ARG A 117 3.93 -15.40 6.11
C ARG A 117 3.95 -13.89 6.35
N ALA A 118 5.06 -13.21 6.03
CA ALA A 118 5.14 -11.76 6.10
C ALA A 118 4.10 -11.07 5.20
N SER A 119 3.77 -11.64 4.03
CA SER A 119 2.74 -11.09 3.14
C SER A 119 1.33 -11.08 3.75
N LEU A 120 1.07 -11.87 4.80
CA LEU A 120 -0.23 -11.84 5.50
C LEU A 120 -0.46 -10.51 6.23
N VAL A 121 0.61 -9.81 6.62
CA VAL A 121 0.53 -8.48 7.25
C VAL A 121 -0.18 -7.49 6.33
N THR A 122 0.03 -7.58 5.02
CA THR A 122 -0.62 -6.69 4.05
C THR A 122 -2.14 -6.86 4.05
N TYR A 123 -2.65 -8.08 4.27
CA TYR A 123 -4.09 -8.34 4.33
C TYR A 123 -4.71 -7.81 5.62
N ILE A 124 -4.01 -7.99 6.73
CA ILE A 124 -4.46 -7.45 8.02
C ILE A 124 -4.46 -5.92 8.00
N ASN A 125 -3.47 -5.31 7.33
CA ASN A 125 -3.39 -3.87 7.15
C ASN A 125 -4.63 -3.30 6.44
N THR A 126 -5.14 -3.96 5.40
CA THR A 126 -6.38 -3.53 4.71
C THR A 126 -7.59 -3.58 5.64
N ALA A 127 -7.73 -4.63 6.46
CA ALA A 127 -8.82 -4.73 7.43
C ALA A 127 -8.75 -3.63 8.50
N PHE A 128 -7.56 -3.39 9.07
CA PHE A 128 -7.35 -2.33 10.05
C PHE A 128 -7.58 -0.94 9.46
N ALA A 129 -7.15 -0.68 8.23
CA ALA A 129 -7.36 0.60 7.56
C ALA A 129 -8.85 0.96 7.49
N VAL A 130 -9.71 0.02 7.08
CA VAL A 130 -11.16 0.25 7.01
C VAL A 130 -11.79 0.36 8.39
N LEU A 131 -11.40 -0.49 9.35
CA LEU A 131 -11.92 -0.41 10.72
C LEU A 131 -11.60 0.95 11.37
N LEU A 132 -10.37 1.42 11.22
CA LEU A 132 -9.95 2.72 11.75
C LEU A 132 -10.59 3.88 10.98
N GLY A 133 -10.80 3.76 9.66
CA GLY A 133 -11.55 4.75 8.87
C GLY A 133 -12.99 4.94 9.38
N VAL A 134 -13.69 3.83 9.64
CA VAL A 134 -15.05 3.87 10.19
C VAL A 134 -15.08 4.37 11.64
N ILE A 135 -14.19 3.90 12.50
CA ILE A 135 -14.23 4.21 13.94
C ILE A 135 -13.66 5.61 14.25
N ILE A 136 -12.55 5.99 13.62
CA ILE A 136 -11.81 7.23 13.94
C ILE A 136 -12.22 8.35 12.99
N LEU A 137 -12.30 8.10 11.69
CA LEU A 137 -12.66 9.12 10.69
C LEU A 137 -14.18 9.27 10.51
N SER A 138 -14.98 8.41 11.16
CA SER A 138 -16.45 8.38 11.03
C SER A 138 -16.91 8.28 9.57
N GLU A 139 -16.14 7.57 8.74
CA GLU A 139 -16.51 7.36 7.34
C GLU A 139 -17.83 6.57 7.25
N PRO A 140 -18.78 7.01 6.41
CA PRO A 140 -20.06 6.33 6.27
C PRO A 140 -19.82 4.91 5.76
N ILE A 141 -20.42 3.93 6.43
CA ILE A 141 -20.35 2.53 5.99
C ILE A 141 -21.16 2.41 4.69
N THR A 142 -20.46 2.46 3.56
CA THR A 142 -21.08 2.28 2.24
C THR A 142 -21.27 0.79 1.93
N LEU A 143 -22.18 0.49 1.01
CA LEU A 143 -22.35 -0.87 0.47
C LEU A 143 -21.04 -1.42 -0.13
N GLY A 144 -20.20 -0.53 -0.67
CA GLY A 144 -18.86 -0.87 -1.18
C GLY A 144 -17.92 -1.38 -0.10
N ILE A 145 -17.94 -0.80 1.10
CA ILE A 145 -17.16 -1.29 2.24
C ILE A 145 -17.69 -2.63 2.73
N MET A 146 -19.00 -2.78 2.91
CA MET A 146 -19.60 -4.01 3.44
C MET A 146 -19.39 -5.22 2.53
N VAL A 147 -19.44 -5.05 1.21
CA VAL A 147 -19.28 -6.13 0.24
C VAL A 147 -17.83 -6.27 -0.20
N GLY A 148 -17.17 -5.14 -0.47
CA GLY A 148 -15.80 -5.10 -0.98
C GLY A 148 -14.77 -5.59 0.03
N LEU A 149 -14.88 -5.24 1.31
CA LEU A 149 -13.93 -5.67 2.33
C LEU A 149 -13.85 -7.19 2.46
N PRO A 150 -14.96 -7.93 2.70
CA PRO A 150 -14.90 -9.40 2.77
C PRO A 150 -14.46 -10.02 1.44
N MET A 151 -14.84 -9.44 0.30
CA MET A 151 -14.46 -9.96 -1.01
C MET A 151 -12.96 -9.80 -1.29
N VAL A 152 -12.37 -8.65 -0.91
CA VAL A 152 -10.92 -8.42 -0.95
C VAL A 152 -10.21 -9.37 0.00
N LEU A 153 -10.64 -9.47 1.27
CA LEU A 153 -10.00 -10.36 2.25
C LEU A 153 -10.01 -11.83 1.79
N VAL A 154 -11.15 -12.31 1.29
CA VAL A 154 -11.29 -13.68 0.77
C VAL A 154 -10.45 -13.87 -0.49
N GLY A 155 -10.55 -12.97 -1.48
CA GLY A 155 -9.79 -13.06 -2.72
C GLY A 155 -8.28 -13.03 -2.48
N SER A 156 -7.83 -12.12 -1.62
CA SER A 156 -6.45 -12.01 -1.15
C SER A 156 -5.96 -13.24 -0.42
N TYR A 157 -6.75 -13.81 0.49
CA TYR A 157 -6.42 -15.06 1.18
C TYR A 157 -6.20 -16.21 0.20
N PHE A 158 -7.11 -16.36 -0.78
CA PHE A 158 -6.98 -17.37 -1.83
C PHE A 158 -5.82 -17.09 -2.80
N ALA A 159 -5.49 -15.83 -3.06
CA ALA A 159 -4.36 -15.44 -3.89
C ALA A 159 -3.01 -15.69 -3.20
N SER A 160 -2.94 -15.55 -1.87
CA SER A 160 -1.71 -15.77 -1.09
C SER A 160 -1.42 -17.22 -0.77
N ARG A 161 -2.41 -18.11 -0.87
CA ARG A 161 -2.16 -19.56 -0.78
C ARG A 161 -1.34 -19.99 -1.99
N LYS A 162 -0.08 -20.38 -1.76
CA LYS A 162 0.72 -21.09 -2.77
C LYS A 162 -0.09 -22.28 -3.29
N PRO A 163 -0.08 -22.57 -4.61
CA PRO A 163 -0.52 -23.86 -5.10
C PRO A 163 0.32 -24.91 -4.39
N THR A 164 -0.33 -25.82 -3.65
CA THR A 164 0.33 -27.03 -3.20
C THR A 164 0.71 -27.79 -4.47
N ALA A 165 1.96 -27.65 -4.90
CA ALA A 165 2.51 -28.50 -5.95
C ALA A 165 2.39 -29.93 -5.42
N LYS A 166 1.49 -30.71 -6.01
CA LYS A 166 1.46 -32.16 -5.80
C LYS A 166 2.82 -32.68 -6.27
N VAL A 167 3.48 -33.36 -5.34
CA VAL A 167 4.72 -34.14 -5.49
C VAL A 167 4.60 -35.08 -6.68
#